data_AF-A0A3P8LBJ0-F1
#
_entry.id   AF-A0A3P8LBJ0-F1
#
_cell.length_a   1.000
_cell.length_b   1.000
_cell.length_c   1.000
_cell.angle_alpha   90.00
_cell.angle_beta   90.00
_cell.angle_gamma   90.00
#
_symmetry.space_group_name_H-M   'P 1'
#
loop_
_entity.id
_entity.type
_entity.pdbx_description
1 polymer ?
#
loop_
_entity_poly.entity_id
_entity_poly.type
_entity_poly.pdbx_seq_one_letter_code
_entity_poly.pdbx_strand_id
1 'polypeptide(L)'
;MVFNLLYFVNCVLSLIGNTSPACAALTVFVLFMSWMNILLQMLRYRVIGIFVIMFIQVGRTIVKVAPIFCSLFVAFAITFHKLLVLPEEQEFTNYPTSMKNRLAYCFIGFEHLNRSEDEYKKLPEMQLPVKAFGDVRMAFFQTLMMMLGEYEHTEVITRPYLDGFSATIYTVELTFAFYAAFTITMPITLMNLMIGLAVGDIDDIQRSATHQLIAQQVYWLERVEAKFPSWLYEKIQVPQWTVQPALVLNTRVSVRNE
;
A
#
# COMPACT_ATOMS: atom_id res chain seq x y z
N MET A 1 23.54 -8.10 -10.78
CA MET A 1 24.53 -7.63 -11.78
C MET A 1 23.88 -7.38 -13.14
N VAL A 2 23.15 -8.34 -13.74
CA VAL A 2 22.49 -8.18 -15.05
C VAL A 2 21.50 -7.00 -15.09
N PHE A 3 20.63 -6.84 -14.09
CA PHE A 3 19.67 -5.72 -14.06
C PHE A 3 20.32 -4.35 -13.90
N ASN A 4 21.42 -4.23 -13.15
CA ASN A 4 22.17 -2.97 -13.03
C ASN A 4 22.91 -2.64 -14.33
N LEU A 5 23.35 -3.66 -15.07
CA LEU A 5 23.93 -3.52 -16.41
C LEU A 5 22.87 -3.10 -17.43
N LEU A 6 21.68 -3.71 -17.39
CA LEU A 6 20.54 -3.33 -18.24
C LEU A 6 20.08 -1.90 -17.95
N TYR A 7 20.08 -1.48 -16.69
CA TYR A 7 19.83 -0.09 -16.31
C TYR A 7 20.86 0.87 -16.92
N PHE A 8 22.15 0.56 -16.77
CA PHE A 8 23.22 1.37 -17.35
C PHE A 8 23.08 1.46 -18.88
N VAL A 9 22.82 0.35 -19.55
CA VAL A 9 22.59 0.29 -21.00
C VAL A 9 21.35 1.09 -21.42
N ASN A 10 20.26 1.02 -20.65
CA ASN A 10 19.03 1.77 -20.94
C ASN A 10 19.22 3.29 -20.75
N CYS A 11 19.94 3.71 -19.70
CA CYS A 11 20.33 5.11 -19.52
C CYS A 11 21.22 5.62 -20.66
N VAL A 12 22.18 4.81 -21.12
CA VAL A 12 23.04 5.16 -22.27
C VAL A 12 22.23 5.24 -23.57
N LEU A 13 21.31 4.31 -23.82
CA LEU A 13 20.39 4.38 -24.97
C LEU A 13 19.48 5.61 -24.93
N SER A 14 18.98 5.98 -23.74
CA SER A 14 18.15 7.16 -23.55
C SER A 14 18.93 8.46 -23.78
N LEU A 15 20.23 8.49 -23.42
CA LEU A 15 21.14 9.62 -23.68
C LEU A 15 21.48 9.80 -25.17
N ILE A 16 21.40 8.72 -25.98
CA ILE A 16 21.65 8.76 -27.43
C ILE A 16 20.47 9.38 -28.22
N GLY A 17 19.43 9.87 -27.53
CA GLY A 17 18.47 10.83 -28.10
C GLY A 17 17.19 10.23 -28.70
N ASN A 18 16.85 8.98 -28.37
CA ASN A 18 15.60 8.37 -28.84
C ASN A 18 14.44 8.62 -27.85
N THR A 19 13.82 9.81 -27.91
CA THR A 19 12.75 10.22 -26.98
C THR A 19 11.36 9.88 -27.52
N SER A 20 11.01 8.59 -27.58
CA SER A 20 9.61 8.18 -27.75
C SER A 20 8.92 8.06 -26.37
N PRO A 21 7.60 8.33 -26.25
CA PRO A 21 6.89 8.21 -24.97
C PRO A 21 6.95 6.79 -24.40
N ALA A 22 6.97 5.78 -25.27
CA ALA A 22 7.16 4.38 -24.88
C ALA A 22 8.57 4.11 -24.31
N CYS A 23 9.61 4.72 -24.92
CA CYS A 23 10.98 4.61 -24.42
C CYS A 23 11.11 5.25 -23.03
N ALA A 24 10.50 6.41 -22.79
CA ALA A 24 10.50 7.05 -21.49
C ALA A 24 9.86 6.17 -20.40
N ALA A 25 8.71 5.55 -20.68
CA ALA A 25 8.05 4.63 -19.75
C ALA A 25 8.93 3.41 -19.43
N LEU A 26 9.60 2.83 -20.44
CA LEU A 26 10.53 1.72 -20.25
C LEU A 26 11.73 2.12 -19.38
N THR A 27 12.29 3.33 -19.57
CA THR A 27 13.39 3.83 -18.74
C THR A 27 12.98 3.94 -17.27
N VAL A 28 11.78 4.47 -16.98
CA VAL A 28 11.26 4.57 -15.61
C VAL A 28 11.04 3.19 -14.99
N PHE A 29 10.48 2.25 -15.75
CA PHE A 29 10.29 0.88 -15.27
C PHE A 29 11.62 0.18 -14.97
N VAL A 30 12.61 0.34 -15.84
CA VAL A 30 13.95 -0.23 -15.65
C VAL A 30 14.68 0.43 -14.48
N LEU A 31 14.52 1.74 -14.27
CA LEU A 31 15.01 2.44 -13.09
C LEU A 31 14.42 1.87 -11.81
N PHE A 32 13.09 1.69 -11.75
CA PHE A 32 12.42 1.08 -10.60
C PHE A 32 12.92 -0.35 -10.35
N MET A 33 13.00 -1.18 -11.40
CA MET A 33 13.49 -2.55 -11.29
C MET A 33 14.96 -2.61 -10.86
N SER A 34 15.79 -1.65 -11.26
CA SER A 34 17.18 -1.53 -10.82
C SER A 34 17.26 -1.31 -9.30
N TRP A 35 16.46 -0.38 -8.77
CA TRP A 35 16.36 -0.14 -7.32
C TRP A 35 15.86 -1.37 -6.56
N MET A 36 14.83 -2.06 -7.07
CA MET A 36 14.36 -3.32 -6.48
C MET A 36 15.44 -4.40 -6.49
N ASN A 37 16.23 -4.49 -7.56
CA ASN A 37 17.36 -5.42 -7.64
C ASN A 37 18.52 -5.03 -6.70
N ILE A 38 18.73 -3.74 -6.42
CA ILE A 38 19.68 -3.29 -5.39
C ILE A 38 19.20 -3.74 -4.01
N LEU A 39 17.91 -3.60 -3.68
CA LEU A 39 17.33 -4.09 -2.43
C LEU A 39 17.56 -5.62 -2.28
N LEU A 40 17.40 -6.39 -3.35
CA LEU A 40 17.71 -7.83 -3.32
C LEU A 40 19.20 -8.13 -3.16
N GLN A 41 20.09 -7.31 -3.72
CA GLN A 41 21.53 -7.48 -3.51
C GLN A 41 21.95 -7.21 -2.06
N MET A 42 21.17 -6.41 -1.32
CA MET A 42 21.42 -6.18 0.11
C MET A 42 21.29 -7.44 0.97
N LEU A 43 20.66 -8.52 0.46
CA LEU A 43 20.64 -9.85 1.09
C LEU A 43 22.04 -10.39 1.43
N ARG A 44 23.07 -9.95 0.70
CA ARG A 44 24.45 -10.41 0.89
C ARG A 44 25.10 -9.86 2.17
N TYR A 45 24.61 -8.74 2.71
CA TYR A 45 25.18 -8.12 3.90
C TYR A 45 24.49 -8.64 5.16
N ARG A 46 25.26 -9.15 6.14
CA ARG A 46 24.71 -9.80 7.35
C ARG A 46 23.68 -8.96 8.11
N VAL A 47 23.95 -7.66 8.28
CA VAL A 47 23.09 -6.77 9.09
C VAL A 47 21.82 -6.37 8.34
N ILE A 48 21.92 -6.08 7.04
CA ILE A 48 20.78 -5.60 6.24
C ILE A 48 19.95 -6.78 5.72
N GLY A 49 20.61 -7.88 5.35
CA GLY A 49 19.99 -9.05 4.75
C GLY A 49 18.93 -9.69 5.64
N ILE A 50 19.08 -9.65 6.97
CA ILE A 50 18.04 -10.18 7.88
C ILE A 50 16.73 -9.44 7.73
N PHE A 51 16.76 -8.10 7.66
CA PHE A 51 15.58 -7.29 7.45
C PHE A 51 14.95 -7.55 6.07
N VAL A 52 15.78 -7.72 5.03
CA VAL A 52 15.29 -7.99 3.68
C VAL A 52 14.64 -9.38 3.57
N ILE A 53 15.22 -10.43 4.16
CA ILE A 53 14.60 -11.77 4.18
C ILE A 53 13.29 -11.74 4.95
N MET A 54 13.27 -11.12 6.13
CA MET A 54 12.06 -10.96 6.92
C MET A 54 10.98 -10.20 6.14
N PHE A 55 11.33 -9.10 5.46
CA PHE A 55 10.42 -8.33 4.62
C PHE A 55 9.81 -9.17 3.50
N ILE A 56 10.62 -9.96 2.78
CA ILE A 56 10.12 -10.86 1.73
C ILE A 56 9.19 -11.93 2.33
N GLN A 57 9.53 -12.45 3.50
CA GLN A 57 8.75 -13.50 4.15
C GLN A 57 7.40 -12.98 4.65
N VAL A 58 7.36 -11.80 5.29
CA VAL A 58 6.12 -11.10 5.67
C VAL A 58 5.31 -10.71 4.42
N GLY A 59 5.97 -10.24 3.36
CA GLY A 59 5.29 -9.94 2.10
C GLY A 59 4.57 -11.16 1.52
N ARG A 60 5.16 -12.36 1.62
CA ARG A 60 4.52 -13.61 1.20
C ARG A 60 3.32 -13.98 2.07
N THR A 61 3.35 -13.73 3.38
CA THR A 61 2.18 -13.99 4.23
C THR A 61 1.04 -13.04 3.88
N ILE A 62 1.33 -11.75 3.64
CA ILE A 62 0.34 -10.77 3.17
C ILE A 62 -0.26 -11.20 1.83
N VAL A 63 0.55 -11.58 0.84
CA VAL A 63 0.04 -12.01 -0.48
C VAL A 63 -0.87 -13.24 -0.40
N LYS A 64 -0.63 -14.15 0.55
CA LYS A 64 -1.50 -15.32 0.77
C LYS A 64 -2.88 -14.93 1.31
N VAL A 65 -2.96 -13.92 2.18
CA VAL A 65 -4.22 -13.48 2.80
C VAL A 65 -4.93 -12.41 1.94
N ALA A 66 -4.19 -11.74 1.05
CA ALA A 66 -4.70 -10.68 0.18
C ALA A 66 -5.99 -11.02 -0.60
N PRO A 67 -6.23 -12.24 -1.12
CA PRO A 67 -7.47 -12.53 -1.87
C PRO A 67 -8.75 -12.33 -1.04
N ILE A 68 -8.69 -12.60 0.26
CA ILE A 68 -9.83 -12.40 1.18
C ILE A 68 -10.10 -10.90 1.35
N PHE A 69 -9.03 -10.11 1.51
CA PHE A 69 -9.14 -8.66 1.66
C PHE A 69 -9.54 -7.96 0.36
N CYS A 70 -9.03 -8.42 -0.78
CA CYS A 70 -9.37 -7.88 -2.09
C CYS A 70 -10.84 -8.11 -2.44
N SER A 71 -11.44 -9.26 -2.09
CA SER A 71 -12.87 -9.50 -2.36
C SER A 71 -13.76 -8.56 -1.55
N LEU A 72 -13.43 -8.35 -0.27
CA LEU A 72 -14.13 -7.40 0.58
C LEU A 72 -13.93 -5.95 0.09
N PHE A 73 -12.72 -5.57 -0.30
CA PHE A 73 -12.42 -4.27 -0.89
C PHE A 73 -13.28 -3.99 -2.12
N VAL A 74 -13.34 -4.96 -3.06
CA VAL A 74 -14.16 -4.85 -4.28
C VAL A 74 -15.63 -4.69 -3.93
N ALA A 75 -16.13 -5.45 -2.96
CA ALA A 75 -17.52 -5.35 -2.52
C ALA A 75 -17.86 -3.94 -2.01
N PHE A 76 -17.06 -3.41 -1.09
CA PHE A 76 -17.26 -2.05 -0.57
C PHE A 76 -17.07 -0.97 -1.64
N ALA A 77 -16.10 -1.11 -2.56
CA ALA A 77 -15.89 -0.16 -3.64
C ALA A 77 -17.09 -0.07 -4.59
N ILE A 78 -17.70 -1.21 -4.93
CA ILE A 78 -18.91 -1.26 -5.75
C ILE A 78 -20.11 -0.69 -4.96
N THR A 79 -20.24 -1.02 -3.67
CA THR A 79 -21.30 -0.47 -2.83
C THR A 79 -21.20 1.05 -2.72
N PHE A 80 -20.02 1.61 -2.46
CA PHE A 80 -19.81 3.05 -2.40
C PHE A 80 -20.01 3.72 -3.75
N HIS A 81 -19.55 3.11 -4.85
CA HIS A 81 -19.88 3.57 -6.18
C HIS A 81 -21.41 3.68 -6.34
N LYS A 82 -22.18 2.65 -6.01
CA LYS A 82 -23.65 2.71 -6.17
C LYS A 82 -24.36 3.64 -5.18
N LEU A 83 -23.80 3.82 -3.99
CA LEU A 83 -24.41 4.60 -2.91
C LEU A 83 -24.13 6.10 -3.02
N LEU A 84 -22.96 6.45 -3.56
CA LEU A 84 -22.45 7.83 -3.69
C LEU A 84 -22.45 8.33 -5.15
N VAL A 85 -22.74 7.47 -6.14
CA VAL A 85 -23.14 7.94 -7.47
C VAL A 85 -24.43 8.73 -7.30
N LEU A 86 -24.36 10.03 -7.59
CA LEU A 86 -25.55 10.86 -7.67
C LEU A 86 -26.49 10.24 -8.71
N PRO A 87 -27.80 10.11 -8.41
CA PRO A 87 -28.76 9.71 -9.42
C PRO A 87 -28.64 10.68 -10.59
N GLU A 88 -28.59 10.11 -11.79
CA GLU A 88 -28.35 10.80 -13.05
C GLU A 88 -29.22 12.07 -13.11
N GLU A 89 -28.59 13.25 -13.06
CA GLU A 89 -29.27 14.52 -13.32
C GLU A 89 -30.04 14.50 -14.65
N GLN A 90 -29.72 13.57 -15.55
CA GLN A 90 -30.36 13.40 -16.87
C GLN A 90 -31.82 12.94 -16.81
N GLU A 91 -32.22 12.06 -15.87
CA GLU A 91 -33.65 11.72 -15.71
C GLU A 91 -34.42 12.88 -15.06
N PHE A 92 -33.78 13.57 -14.11
CA PHE A 92 -34.42 14.68 -13.39
C PHE A 92 -34.56 15.96 -14.23
N THR A 93 -33.55 16.30 -15.03
CA THR A 93 -33.57 17.46 -15.93
C THR A 93 -34.66 17.37 -16.98
N ASN A 94 -34.96 16.16 -17.45
CA ASN A 94 -35.99 15.89 -18.46
C ASN A 94 -37.43 15.93 -17.91
N TYR A 95 -37.65 15.97 -16.60
CA TYR A 95 -39.01 16.15 -16.06
C TYR A 95 -39.54 17.56 -16.32
N PRO A 96 -40.83 17.70 -16.66
CA PRO A 96 -41.48 19.01 -16.79
C PRO A 96 -41.41 19.77 -15.47
N THR A 97 -41.26 21.10 -15.54
CA THR A 97 -41.08 22.00 -14.38
C THR A 97 -42.19 21.85 -13.33
N SER A 98 -43.42 21.53 -13.76
CA SER A 98 -44.54 21.26 -12.86
C SER A 98 -44.32 20.02 -11.99
N MET A 99 -43.65 18.98 -12.52
CA MET A 99 -43.30 17.77 -11.78
C MET A 99 -42.21 18.06 -10.76
N LYS A 100 -41.16 18.80 -11.17
CA LYS A 100 -40.06 19.23 -10.31
C LYS A 100 -40.57 20.01 -9.10
N ASN A 101 -41.43 21.00 -9.34
CA ASN A 101 -42.03 21.80 -8.28
C ASN A 101 -42.89 20.93 -7.34
N ARG A 102 -43.73 20.04 -7.88
CA ARG A 102 -44.55 19.14 -7.04
C ARG A 102 -43.70 18.20 -6.19
N LEU A 103 -42.64 17.62 -6.75
CA LEU A 103 -41.71 16.77 -6.00
C LEU A 103 -41.03 17.56 -4.89
N ALA A 104 -40.56 18.77 -5.18
CA ALA A 104 -39.91 19.64 -4.19
C ALA A 104 -40.83 20.01 -3.02
N TYR A 105 -42.11 20.28 -3.26
CA TYR A 105 -43.06 20.60 -2.19
C TYR A 105 -43.56 19.36 -1.42
N CYS A 106 -43.60 18.18 -2.06
CA CYS A 106 -44.13 16.96 -1.43
C CYS A 106 -43.08 16.16 -0.66
N PHE A 107 -41.80 16.32 -0.97
CA PHE A 107 -40.74 15.49 -0.43
C PHE A 107 -39.53 16.34 -0.03
N ILE A 108 -39.13 16.23 1.24
CA ILE A 108 -37.94 16.90 1.81
C ILE A 108 -36.68 16.56 0.99
N GLY A 109 -36.63 15.38 0.38
CA GLY A 109 -35.53 14.94 -0.50
C GLY A 109 -35.36 15.71 -1.81
N PHE A 110 -36.37 16.45 -2.25
CA PHE A 110 -36.44 17.02 -3.60
C PHE A 110 -36.43 18.54 -3.62
N GLU A 111 -36.19 19.20 -2.47
CA GLU A 111 -36.15 20.66 -2.35
C GLU A 111 -35.12 21.31 -3.28
N HIS A 112 -34.05 20.59 -3.61
CA HIS A 112 -33.02 20.99 -4.57
C HIS A 112 -33.56 21.29 -5.98
N LEU A 113 -34.68 20.68 -6.38
CA LEU A 113 -35.30 20.89 -7.70
C LEU A 113 -35.98 22.27 -7.85
N ASN A 114 -36.23 22.97 -6.76
CA ASN A 114 -36.88 24.29 -6.74
C ASN A 114 -35.87 25.45 -6.77
N ARG A 115 -34.57 25.15 -6.79
CA ARG A 115 -33.47 26.11 -6.62
C ARG A 115 -32.90 26.57 -7.96
N SER A 116 -32.49 27.84 -8.10
CA SER A 116 -32.15 28.46 -9.39
C SER A 116 -30.83 27.95 -9.99
N GLU A 117 -30.75 27.89 -11.32
CA GLU A 117 -29.57 27.43 -12.09
C GLU A 117 -28.27 28.17 -11.73
N ASP A 118 -28.36 29.40 -11.22
CA ASP A 118 -27.21 30.21 -10.79
C ASP A 118 -26.56 29.72 -9.48
N GLU A 119 -27.30 29.01 -8.64
CA GLU A 119 -26.77 28.43 -7.40
C GLU A 119 -26.05 27.10 -7.65
N TYR A 120 -26.50 26.33 -8.65
CA TYR A 120 -25.80 25.15 -9.18
C TYR A 120 -24.41 25.49 -9.74
N LYS A 121 -24.26 26.66 -10.35
CA LYS A 121 -22.96 27.13 -10.90
C LYS A 121 -21.91 27.48 -9.84
N LYS A 122 -22.31 27.74 -8.59
CA LYS A 122 -21.42 28.00 -7.45
C LYS A 122 -21.03 26.74 -6.67
N LEU A 123 -21.54 25.59 -7.07
CA LEU A 123 -21.36 24.29 -6.43
C LEU A 123 -20.11 23.46 -6.85
N PRO A 124 -19.15 23.89 -7.70
CA PRO A 124 -18.11 22.99 -8.20
C PRO A 124 -17.06 22.61 -7.15
N GLU A 125 -16.82 23.41 -6.11
CA GLU A 125 -15.81 23.07 -5.08
C GLU A 125 -16.32 22.05 -4.05
N MET A 126 -17.64 21.95 -3.86
CA MET A 126 -18.25 21.13 -2.79
C MET A 126 -18.57 19.68 -3.22
N GLN A 127 -18.63 19.41 -4.53
CA GLN A 127 -19.02 18.09 -5.07
C GLN A 127 -17.85 17.22 -5.53
N LEU A 128 -16.61 17.75 -5.56
CA LEU A 128 -15.46 17.06 -6.15
C LEU A 128 -15.22 15.62 -5.62
N PRO A 129 -15.23 15.38 -4.29
CA PRO A 129 -14.91 14.06 -3.75
C PRO A 129 -16.07 13.06 -3.91
N VAL A 130 -17.32 13.51 -3.81
CA VAL A 130 -18.49 12.65 -4.06
C VAL A 130 -18.60 12.29 -5.55
N LYS A 131 -18.35 13.26 -6.43
CA LYS A 131 -18.33 13.04 -7.89
C LYS A 131 -17.24 12.06 -8.33
N ALA A 132 -16.14 11.94 -7.57
CA ALA A 132 -15.11 10.93 -7.82
C ALA A 132 -15.65 9.50 -7.69
N PHE A 133 -16.72 9.25 -6.91
CA PHE A 133 -17.38 7.94 -6.89
C PHE A 133 -18.23 7.68 -8.14
N GLY A 134 -18.48 8.69 -8.97
CA GLY A 134 -19.20 8.59 -10.24
C GLY A 134 -18.51 7.67 -11.26
N ASP A 135 -17.18 7.75 -11.34
CA ASP A 135 -16.38 6.87 -12.19
C ASP A 135 -15.96 5.62 -11.42
N VAL A 136 -16.22 4.43 -11.97
CA VAL A 136 -15.84 3.15 -11.33
C VAL A 136 -14.35 3.11 -10.95
N ARG A 137 -13.47 3.58 -11.84
CA ARG A 137 -12.01 3.61 -11.56
C ARG A 137 -11.66 4.51 -10.37
N MET A 138 -12.31 5.67 -10.29
CA MET A 138 -12.08 6.64 -9.22
C MET A 138 -12.73 6.17 -7.91
N ALA A 139 -13.89 5.50 -7.96
CA ALA A 139 -14.51 4.90 -6.79
C ALA A 139 -13.61 3.83 -6.14
N PHE A 140 -12.96 2.99 -6.96
CA PHE A 140 -11.97 2.03 -6.47
C PHE A 140 -10.77 2.74 -5.84
N PHE A 141 -10.26 3.80 -6.48
CA PHE A 141 -9.15 4.58 -5.93
C PHE A 141 -9.53 5.26 -4.60
N GLN A 142 -10.68 5.92 -4.52
CA GLN A 142 -11.17 6.56 -3.30
C GLN A 142 -11.38 5.54 -2.18
N THR A 143 -11.96 4.38 -2.48
CA THR A 143 -12.13 3.30 -1.50
C THR A 143 -10.78 2.77 -1.00
N LEU A 144 -9.75 2.76 -1.86
CA LEU A 144 -8.38 2.39 -1.47
C LEU A 144 -7.77 3.45 -0.55
N MET A 145 -7.91 4.74 -0.86
CA MET A 145 -7.42 5.82 0.00
C MET A 145 -8.11 5.79 1.37
N MET A 146 -9.42 5.56 1.39
CA MET A 146 -10.19 5.36 2.62
C MET A 146 -9.73 4.13 3.41
N MET A 147 -9.31 3.04 2.73
CA MET A 147 -8.76 1.84 3.39
C MET A 147 -7.41 2.12 4.06
N LEU A 148 -6.55 2.93 3.45
CA LEU A 148 -5.25 3.33 4.00
C LEU A 148 -5.38 4.25 5.23
N GLY A 149 -6.58 4.70 5.55
CA GLY A 149 -6.87 5.61 6.66
C GLY A 149 -6.84 7.10 6.27
N GLU A 150 -6.69 7.40 4.98
CA GLU A 150 -6.86 8.76 4.46
C GLU A 150 -8.36 9.07 4.36
N TYR A 151 -8.89 9.61 5.45
CA TYR A 151 -10.32 9.66 5.73
C TYR A 151 -10.88 11.09 5.59
N GLU A 152 -11.23 11.47 4.36
CA GLU A 152 -11.81 12.79 4.07
C GLU A 152 -13.34 12.82 4.25
N HIS A 153 -13.79 12.44 5.45
CA HIS A 153 -15.22 12.33 5.80
C HIS A 153 -15.99 13.64 5.83
N THR A 154 -15.29 14.74 6.07
CA THR A 154 -15.88 16.07 6.05
C THR A 154 -16.48 16.34 4.67
N GLU A 155 -15.74 16.00 3.62
CA GLU A 155 -16.15 16.27 2.24
C GLU A 155 -17.03 15.16 1.65
N VAL A 156 -16.84 13.91 2.07
CA VAL A 156 -17.61 12.77 1.53
C VAL A 156 -18.97 12.59 2.20
N ILE A 157 -19.12 12.94 3.49
CA ILE A 157 -20.36 12.72 4.26
C ILE A 157 -20.87 13.99 4.91
N THR A 158 -20.02 14.69 5.68
CA THR A 158 -20.49 15.74 6.59
C THR A 158 -21.07 16.93 5.83
N ARG A 159 -20.35 17.40 4.81
CA ARG A 159 -20.79 18.49 3.94
C ARG A 159 -22.04 18.10 3.13
N PRO A 160 -22.07 16.97 2.41
CA PRO A 160 -23.28 16.48 1.74
C PRO A 160 -24.49 16.21 2.65
N TYR A 161 -24.28 15.98 3.94
CA TYR A 161 -25.37 15.80 4.89
C TYR A 161 -25.93 17.13 5.41
N LEU A 162 -25.04 18.11 5.66
CA LEU A 162 -25.41 19.41 6.23
C LEU A 162 -25.86 20.43 5.18
N ASP A 163 -25.58 20.19 3.89
CA ASP A 163 -25.92 21.09 2.79
C ASP A 163 -27.43 21.09 2.46
N GLY A 164 -28.19 20.13 2.99
CA GLY A 164 -29.63 20.00 2.78
C GLY A 164 -30.00 19.53 1.37
N PHE A 165 -29.03 19.17 0.53
CA PHE A 165 -29.26 18.71 -0.84
C PHE A 165 -29.35 17.19 -0.87
N SER A 166 -30.55 16.60 -0.91
CA SER A 166 -30.65 15.13 -1.02
C SER A 166 -30.30 14.56 -2.41
N ALA A 167 -29.83 15.40 -3.32
CA ALA A 167 -29.19 14.99 -4.56
C ALA A 167 -27.77 14.43 -4.34
N THR A 168 -27.11 14.73 -3.23
CA THR A 168 -25.73 14.31 -2.94
C THR A 168 -25.65 12.96 -2.22
N ILE A 169 -26.65 12.62 -1.38
CA ILE A 169 -26.78 11.31 -0.73
C ILE A 169 -28.25 10.82 -0.83
N TYR A 170 -28.50 9.83 -1.69
CA TYR A 170 -29.85 9.30 -1.94
C TYR A 170 -30.45 8.52 -0.75
N THR A 171 -29.63 7.74 -0.04
CA THR A 171 -30.08 6.91 1.11
C THR A 171 -29.19 7.14 2.32
N VAL A 172 -29.52 8.17 3.10
CA VAL A 172 -28.71 8.65 4.22
C VAL A 172 -28.45 7.56 5.27
N GLU A 173 -29.50 6.86 5.72
CA GLU A 173 -29.38 5.82 6.75
C GLU A 173 -28.49 4.65 6.31
N LEU A 174 -28.67 4.17 5.07
CA LEU A 174 -27.82 3.11 4.50
C LEU A 174 -26.39 3.60 4.29
N THR A 175 -26.19 4.85 3.89
CA THR A 175 -24.87 5.46 3.72
C THR A 175 -24.10 5.47 5.02
N PHE A 176 -24.70 5.98 6.11
CA PHE A 176 -24.07 5.94 7.42
C PHE A 176 -23.81 4.51 7.91
N ALA A 177 -24.75 3.58 7.69
CA ALA A 177 -24.60 2.19 8.12
C ALA A 177 -23.44 1.47 7.39
N PHE A 178 -23.40 1.51 6.05
CA PHE A 178 -22.33 0.90 5.26
C PHE A 178 -20.98 1.55 5.53
N TYR A 179 -20.98 2.85 5.75
CA TYR A 179 -19.77 3.59 6.03
C TYR A 179 -19.21 3.29 7.43
N ALA A 180 -20.06 3.22 8.46
CA ALA A 180 -19.65 2.77 9.79
C ALA A 180 -19.13 1.32 9.76
N ALA A 181 -19.82 0.43 9.05
CA ALA A 181 -19.39 -0.95 8.85
C ALA A 181 -18.03 -1.02 8.13
N PHE A 182 -17.81 -0.18 7.12
CA PHE A 182 -16.53 -0.06 6.43
C PHE A 182 -15.42 0.42 7.37
N THR A 183 -15.62 1.50 8.13
CA THR A 183 -14.61 2.04 9.06
C THR A 183 -14.19 1.01 10.11
N ILE A 184 -15.14 0.24 10.65
CA ILE A 184 -14.84 -0.84 11.59
C ILE A 184 -14.11 -1.98 10.88
N THR A 185 -14.62 -2.44 9.75
CA THR A 185 -14.10 -3.65 9.08
C THR A 185 -12.73 -3.40 8.45
N MET A 186 -12.59 -2.33 7.67
CA MET A 186 -11.42 -2.08 6.83
C MET A 186 -10.28 -1.38 7.59
N PRO A 187 -10.32 -0.06 7.87
CA PRO A 187 -9.22 0.60 8.59
C PRO A 187 -8.91 0.02 9.97
N ILE A 188 -9.92 -0.42 10.75
CA ILE A 188 -9.69 -0.88 12.12
C ILE A 188 -9.38 -2.37 12.17
N THR A 189 -10.32 -3.24 11.78
CA THR A 189 -10.08 -4.69 11.95
C THR A 189 -9.06 -5.24 10.97
N LEU A 190 -9.08 -4.82 9.70
CA LEU A 190 -8.18 -5.38 8.69
C LEU A 190 -6.74 -4.92 8.91
N MET A 191 -6.48 -3.62 9.15
CA MET A 191 -5.11 -3.16 9.44
C MET A 191 -4.54 -3.81 10.70
N ASN A 192 -5.33 -3.88 11.78
CA ASN A 192 -4.89 -4.52 13.02
C ASN A 192 -4.70 -6.03 12.85
N LEU A 193 -5.51 -6.70 12.02
CA LEU A 193 -5.32 -8.11 11.70
C LEU A 193 -4.08 -8.35 10.85
N MET A 194 -3.80 -7.52 9.83
CA MET A 194 -2.59 -7.64 9.01
C MET A 194 -1.33 -7.43 9.84
N ILE A 195 -1.33 -6.42 10.71
CA ILE A 195 -0.23 -6.19 11.66
C ILE A 195 -0.14 -7.37 12.64
N GLY A 196 -1.26 -7.85 13.16
CA GLY A 196 -1.32 -8.97 14.10
C GLY A 196 -0.79 -10.28 13.52
N LEU A 197 -1.11 -10.59 12.26
CA LEU A 197 -0.58 -11.75 11.54
C LEU A 197 0.92 -11.62 11.27
N ALA A 198 1.37 -10.42 10.85
CA ALA A 198 2.77 -10.16 10.60
C ALA A 198 3.62 -10.22 11.88
N VAL A 199 3.10 -9.72 12.99
CA VAL A 199 3.77 -9.72 14.30
C VAL A 199 3.68 -11.09 14.97
N GLY A 200 2.58 -11.81 14.83
CA GLY A 200 2.41 -13.15 15.38
C GLY A 200 3.41 -14.16 14.80
N ASP A 201 3.70 -14.06 13.51
CA ASP A 201 4.67 -14.93 12.82
C ASP A 201 6.12 -14.43 12.93
N ILE A 202 6.38 -13.26 13.55
CA ILE A 202 7.67 -12.56 13.41
C ILE A 202 8.85 -13.34 13.98
N ASP A 203 8.65 -14.06 15.10
CA ASP A 203 9.70 -14.81 15.78
C ASP A 203 10.16 -16.02 14.96
N ASP A 204 9.21 -16.76 14.39
CA ASP A 204 9.48 -17.90 13.52
C ASP A 204 10.10 -17.44 12.19
N ILE A 205 9.62 -16.31 11.66
CA ILE A 205 10.20 -15.64 10.49
C ILE A 205 11.66 -15.23 10.79
N GLN A 206 11.96 -14.69 11.97
CA GLN A 206 13.31 -14.26 12.33
C GLN A 206 14.27 -15.45 12.46
N ARG A 207 13.84 -16.54 13.10
CA ARG A 207 14.64 -17.77 13.20
C ARG A 207 14.93 -18.35 11.82
N SER A 208 13.89 -18.50 11.00
CA SER A 208 14.02 -18.96 9.61
C SER A 208 14.95 -18.05 8.79
N ALA A 209 14.80 -16.73 8.91
CA ALA A 209 15.64 -15.77 8.20
C ALA A 209 17.12 -15.89 8.60
N THR A 210 17.39 -16.10 9.90
CA THR A 210 18.77 -16.30 10.40
C THR A 210 19.42 -17.53 9.76
N HIS A 211 18.69 -18.65 9.67
CA HIS A 211 19.19 -19.85 8.99
C HIS A 211 19.41 -19.61 7.49
N GLN A 212 18.47 -18.93 6.81
CA GLN A 212 18.59 -18.63 5.39
C GLN A 212 19.78 -17.71 5.09
N LEU A 213 20.08 -16.73 5.94
CA LEU A 213 21.26 -15.86 5.77
C LEU A 213 22.56 -16.63 5.88
N ILE A 214 22.69 -17.49 6.90
CA ILE A 214 23.91 -18.28 7.09
C ILE A 214 24.09 -19.21 5.87
N ALA A 215 23.03 -19.88 5.43
CA ALA A 215 23.07 -20.71 4.22
C ALA A 215 23.51 -19.88 3.00
N GLN A 216 22.92 -18.70 2.78
CA GLN A 216 23.32 -17.82 1.67
C GLN A 216 24.79 -17.39 1.76
N GLN A 217 25.31 -17.11 2.95
CA GLN A 217 26.73 -16.77 3.15
C GLN A 217 27.64 -17.95 2.82
N VAL A 218 27.29 -19.16 3.24
CA VAL A 218 28.03 -20.39 2.93
C VAL A 218 28.04 -20.65 1.42
N TYR A 219 26.87 -20.63 0.77
CA TYR A 219 26.77 -20.80 -0.69
C TYR A 219 27.50 -19.71 -1.47
N TRP A 220 27.47 -18.48 -0.96
CA TRP A 220 28.21 -17.39 -1.58
C TRP A 220 29.73 -17.61 -1.45
N LEU A 221 30.19 -18.01 -0.27
CA LEU A 221 31.60 -18.30 -0.02
C LEU A 221 32.10 -19.44 -0.90
N GLU A 222 31.35 -20.54 -0.98
CA GLU A 222 31.64 -21.68 -1.88
C GLU A 222 31.80 -21.23 -3.34
N ARG A 223 30.89 -20.37 -3.81
CA ARG A 223 30.94 -19.86 -5.19
C ARG A 223 32.14 -18.95 -5.44
N VAL A 224 32.56 -18.20 -4.43
CA VAL A 224 33.77 -17.36 -4.50
C VAL A 224 34.99 -18.24 -4.52
N GLU A 225 35.07 -19.19 -3.58
CA GLU A 225 36.16 -20.15 -3.45
C GLU A 225 36.39 -20.93 -4.74
N ALA A 226 35.31 -21.43 -5.36
CA ALA A 226 35.36 -22.13 -6.65
C ALA A 226 35.91 -21.28 -7.81
N LYS A 227 35.83 -19.94 -7.72
CA LYS A 227 36.35 -19.00 -8.73
C LYS A 227 37.65 -18.33 -8.31
N PHE A 228 38.13 -18.60 -7.09
CA PHE A 228 39.25 -17.89 -6.51
C PHE A 228 40.56 -18.46 -7.07
N PRO A 229 41.53 -17.62 -7.48
CA PRO A 229 42.79 -18.12 -8.00
C PRO A 229 43.57 -18.92 -6.95
N SER A 230 44.05 -20.11 -7.32
CA SER A 230 44.70 -21.05 -6.39
C SER A 230 45.91 -20.44 -5.67
N TRP A 231 46.71 -19.63 -6.37
CA TRP A 231 47.87 -18.94 -5.81
C TRP A 231 47.51 -17.97 -4.67
N LEU A 232 46.30 -17.41 -4.69
CA LEU A 232 45.81 -16.50 -3.66
C LEU A 232 45.13 -17.26 -2.53
N TYR A 233 44.43 -18.35 -2.87
CA TYR A 233 43.80 -19.24 -1.91
C TYR A 233 44.84 -19.84 -0.95
N GLU A 234 45.90 -20.43 -1.49
CA GLU A 234 46.99 -21.06 -0.74
C GLU A 234 47.72 -20.07 0.19
N LYS A 235 47.77 -18.79 -0.17
CA LYS A 235 48.40 -17.75 0.64
C LYS A 235 47.51 -17.22 1.77
N ILE A 236 46.18 -17.30 1.63
CA ILE A 236 45.20 -16.74 2.58
C ILE A 236 44.64 -17.81 3.53
N GLN A 237 44.62 -19.08 3.12
CA GLN A 237 44.02 -20.16 3.90
C GLN A 237 44.77 -20.37 5.22
N VAL A 238 44.05 -20.21 6.34
CA VAL A 238 44.57 -20.51 7.69
C VAL A 238 43.91 -21.81 8.17
N PRO A 239 44.68 -22.90 8.40
CA PRO A 239 44.10 -24.20 8.74
C PRO A 239 43.59 -24.28 10.19
N GLN A 240 44.06 -23.41 11.09
CA GLN A 240 43.77 -23.49 12.52
C GLN A 240 43.58 -22.08 13.10
N TRP A 241 42.48 -21.87 13.82
CA TRP A 241 42.21 -20.62 14.54
C TRP A 241 42.27 -20.87 16.05
N THR A 242 43.05 -20.09 16.78
CA THR A 242 43.04 -20.09 18.25
C THR A 242 42.09 -19.01 18.76
N VAL A 243 40.93 -19.42 19.26
CA VAL A 243 39.96 -18.49 19.88
C VAL A 243 40.36 -18.30 21.34
N GLN A 244 40.84 -17.11 21.69
CA GLN A 244 41.02 -16.74 23.09
C GLN A 244 39.68 -16.20 23.63
N PRO A 245 38.98 -16.92 24.53
CA PRO A 245 37.79 -16.38 25.15
C PRO A 245 38.15 -15.14 25.97
N ALA A 246 37.24 -14.18 26.05
CA ALA A 246 37.42 -13.03 26.94
C ALA A 246 37.70 -13.56 28.35
N LEU A 247 38.80 -13.10 28.95
CA LEU A 247 39.14 -13.41 30.34
C LEU A 247 37.94 -13.01 31.20
N VAL A 248 37.20 -14.02 31.67
CA VAL A 248 36.25 -13.83 32.75
C VAL A 248 37.11 -13.52 33.96
N LEU A 249 37.34 -12.23 34.22
CA LEU A 249 37.89 -11.75 35.47
C LEU A 249 36.94 -12.25 36.55
N ASN A 250 37.32 -13.36 37.17
CA ASN A 250 36.62 -13.92 38.30
C ASN A 250 36.85 -12.95 39.45
N THR A 251 36.00 -11.93 39.55
CA THR A 251 35.88 -11.09 40.73
C THR A 251 35.31 -11.98 41.83
N ARG A 252 36.14 -12.91 42.34
CA ARG A 252 35.94 -13.44 43.68
C ARG A 252 36.13 -12.25 44.59
N VAL A 253 35.01 -11.60 44.91
CA VAL A 253 34.90 -10.77 46.10
C VAL A 253 35.43 -11.63 47.23
N SER A 254 36.63 -11.30 47.73
CA SER A 254 37.13 -11.85 48.96
C SER A 254 36.17 -11.36 50.04
N VAL A 255 35.18 -12.19 50.36
CA VAL A 255 34.46 -12.07 51.63
C VAL A 255 35.51 -12.33 52.69
N ARG A 256 36.09 -11.25 53.21
CA ARG A 256 36.93 -11.25 54.40
C ARG A 256 35.98 -11.54 55.55
N ASN A 257 36.04 -12.77 56.07
CA ASN A 257 35.49 -13.08 57.38
C ASN A 257 36.36 -12.38 58.42
N GLU A 258 35.84 -11.29 58.99
CA GLU A 258 36.18 -10.79 60.32
C GLU A 258 34.88 -10.39 61.01
#